data_AF-A0A1A8B8T2-F1
#
_entry.id   AF-A0A1A8B8T2-F1
#
_cell.length_a   1.000
_cell.length_b   1.000
_cell.length_c   1.000
_cell.angle_alpha   90.00
_cell.angle_beta   90.00
_cell.angle_gamma   90.00
#
_symmetry.space_group_name_H-M   'P 1'
#
loop_
_entity.id
_entity.type
_entity.pdbx_description
1 polymer ?
#
loop_
_entity_poly.entity_id
_entity_poly.type
_entity_poly.pdbx_seq_one_letter_code
_entity_poly.pdbx_strand_id
1 'polypeptide(L)'
;LNGFVTGRNYDPVAQAFLLLRCCPLKLHFVGFRADSLSLKHLFYVLRLAEPEAITKLEVVHNVPLEAFHLEVLLSKVDFPKLKSLTLPAGALDVRKLGSDEEDLLATLGNLLGQLKSLSELYVGFSMLTGHLRRLLYPLTTPLQRLELANCCLNRVDMTYLSNSLHSENLVQ
;
A
#
# COMPACT_ATOMS: atom_id res chain seq x y z
N LEU A 1 -4.88 8.83 -15.54
CA LEU A 1 -5.99 9.46 -14.79
C LEU A 1 -5.89 9.09 -13.31
N ASN A 2 -6.47 9.88 -12.41
CA ASN A 2 -6.61 9.50 -11.00
C ASN A 2 -8.04 9.00 -10.78
N GLY A 3 -8.20 7.68 -10.65
CA GLY A 3 -9.48 7.05 -10.45
C GLY A 3 -9.84 6.91 -8.98
N PHE A 4 -11.10 7.14 -8.65
CA PHE A 4 -11.65 6.94 -7.32
C PHE A 4 -12.76 5.90 -7.36
N VAL A 5 -12.52 4.75 -6.72
CA VAL A 5 -13.40 3.60 -6.70
C VAL A 5 -13.92 3.38 -5.29
N THR A 6 -15.23 3.28 -5.20
CA THR A 6 -15.98 3.10 -3.96
C THR A 6 -17.00 1.99 -4.13
N GLY A 7 -17.58 1.52 -3.01
CA GLY A 7 -18.70 0.58 -3.08
C GLY A 7 -19.87 1.07 -3.95
N ARG A 8 -20.04 2.38 -4.15
CA ARG A 8 -21.15 2.98 -4.93
C ARG A 8 -20.91 3.01 -6.43
N ASN A 9 -19.65 3.05 -6.88
CA ASN A 9 -19.29 3.14 -8.30
C ASN A 9 -18.44 1.96 -8.77
N TYR A 10 -18.32 0.90 -7.95
CA TYR A 10 -17.58 -0.30 -8.30
C TYR A 10 -18.06 -0.92 -9.60
N ASP A 11 -19.37 -1.19 -9.74
CA ASP A 11 -19.92 -1.86 -10.92
C ASP A 11 -19.65 -1.10 -12.23
N PRO A 12 -19.96 0.21 -12.36
CA PRO A 12 -19.66 0.93 -13.60
C PRO A 12 -18.15 1.04 -13.87
N VAL A 13 -17.30 1.15 -12.85
CA VAL A 13 -15.84 1.17 -13.03
C VAL A 13 -15.32 -0.18 -13.51
N ALA A 14 -15.74 -1.28 -12.87
CA ALA A 14 -15.36 -2.63 -13.27
C ALA A 14 -15.83 -2.93 -14.70
N GLN A 15 -17.06 -2.57 -15.05
CA GLN A 15 -17.59 -2.71 -16.40
C GLN A 15 -16.79 -1.91 -17.42
N ALA A 16 -16.42 -0.66 -17.09
CA ALA A 16 -15.58 0.16 -17.96
C ALA A 16 -14.21 -0.47 -18.22
N PHE A 17 -13.60 -1.07 -17.20
CA PHE A 17 -12.34 -1.80 -17.37
C PHE A 17 -12.49 -3.08 -18.21
N LEU A 18 -13.56 -3.85 -18.02
CA LEU A 18 -13.83 -5.04 -18.84
C LEU A 18 -14.00 -4.69 -20.33
N LEU A 19 -14.57 -3.53 -20.63
CA LEU A 19 -14.80 -3.06 -21.99
C LEU A 19 -13.57 -2.40 -22.64
N LEU A 20 -12.42 -2.27 -21.95
CA LEU A 20 -11.20 -1.66 -22.50
C LEU A 20 -10.75 -2.25 -23.84
N ARG A 21 -10.97 -3.55 -24.04
CA ARG A 21 -10.61 -4.25 -25.28
C ARG A 21 -11.57 -3.97 -26.44
N CYS A 22 -12.75 -3.43 -26.14
CA CYS A 22 -13.84 -3.21 -27.09
C CYS A 22 -14.10 -1.72 -27.36
N CYS A 23 -13.48 -0.82 -26.61
CA CYS A 23 -13.69 0.63 -26.72
C CYS A 23 -12.46 1.34 -27.29
N PRO A 24 -12.65 2.36 -28.18
CA PRO A 24 -11.54 3.15 -28.71
C PRO A 24 -10.87 4.03 -27.65
N LEU A 25 -11.60 4.39 -26.58
CA LEU A 25 -11.06 5.13 -25.44
C LEU A 25 -10.64 4.16 -24.34
N LYS A 26 -9.34 4.09 -24.06
CA LYS A 26 -8.78 3.25 -23.00
C LYS A 26 -8.63 4.04 -21.70
N LEU A 27 -9.38 3.64 -20.68
CA LEU A 27 -9.26 4.16 -19.32
C LEU A 27 -8.01 3.55 -18.65
N HIS A 28 -7.01 4.37 -18.37
CA HIS A 28 -5.84 3.96 -17.59
C HIS A 28 -5.73 4.80 -16.31
N PHE A 29 -5.79 4.12 -15.17
CA PHE A 29 -5.59 4.74 -13.87
C PHE A 29 -4.10 4.73 -13.52
N VAL A 30 -3.53 5.92 -13.45
CA VAL A 30 -2.15 6.17 -13.02
C VAL A 30 -2.11 6.39 -11.51
N GLY A 31 -3.18 6.96 -10.96
CA GLY A 31 -3.51 6.91 -9.54
C GLY A 31 -4.80 6.12 -9.35
N PHE A 32 -4.80 5.20 -8.39
CA PHE A 32 -5.93 4.37 -8.02
C PHE A 32 -6.24 4.59 -6.55
N ARG A 33 -7.42 5.15 -6.24
CA ARG A 33 -7.90 5.30 -4.87
C ARG A 33 -9.11 4.42 -4.63
N ALA A 34 -9.05 3.57 -3.62
CA ALA A 34 -10.14 2.73 -3.13
C ALA A 34 -10.66 3.22 -1.77
N ASP A 35 -11.97 3.24 -1.61
CA ASP A 35 -12.64 3.59 -0.35
C ASP A 35 -13.92 2.74 -0.18
N SER A 36 -14.19 2.25 1.03
CA SER A 36 -15.44 1.54 1.34
C SER A 36 -15.73 0.36 0.37
N LEU A 37 -14.68 -0.32 -0.08
CA LEU A 37 -14.76 -1.52 -0.92
C LEU A 37 -14.60 -2.79 -0.08
N SER A 38 -15.34 -3.83 -0.43
CA SER A 38 -15.04 -5.18 0.05
C SER A 38 -13.69 -5.64 -0.51
N LEU A 39 -13.00 -6.54 0.20
CA LEU A 39 -11.72 -7.09 -0.27
C LEU A 39 -11.86 -7.77 -1.63
N LYS A 40 -12.93 -8.54 -1.84
CA LYS A 40 -13.21 -9.17 -3.14
C LYS A 40 -13.27 -8.13 -4.26
N HIS A 41 -13.99 -7.02 -4.04
CA HIS A 41 -14.12 -5.95 -5.03
C HIS A 41 -12.80 -5.23 -5.27
N LEU A 42 -12.06 -4.90 -4.20
CA LEU A 42 -10.74 -4.27 -4.29
C LEU A 42 -9.78 -5.10 -5.16
N PHE A 43 -9.62 -6.39 -4.85
CA PHE A 43 -8.69 -7.26 -5.57
C PHE A 43 -9.11 -7.45 -7.02
N TYR A 44 -10.41 -7.61 -7.27
CA TYR A 44 -10.93 -7.78 -8.61
C TYR A 44 -10.70 -6.53 -9.47
N VAL A 45 -11.10 -5.36 -8.99
CA VAL A 45 -10.97 -4.12 -9.76
C VAL A 45 -9.52 -3.70 -9.96
N LEU A 46 -8.63 -3.94 -8.99
CA LEU A 46 -7.19 -3.66 -9.14
C LEU A 46 -6.59 -4.49 -10.26
N ARG A 47 -6.95 -5.78 -10.35
CA ARG A 47 -6.49 -6.65 -11.45
C ARG A 47 -7.01 -6.20 -12.82
N LEU A 48 -8.19 -5.61 -12.87
CA LEU A 48 -8.75 -5.07 -14.11
C LEU A 48 -8.13 -3.72 -14.51
N ALA A 49 -7.60 -2.97 -13.55
CA ALA A 49 -7.12 -1.59 -13.74
C ALA A 49 -5.69 -1.48 -14.32
N GLU A 50 -5.14 -2.56 -14.88
CA GLU A 50 -3.75 -2.64 -15.40
C GLU A 50 -2.71 -2.14 -14.39
N PRO A 51 -2.41 -2.93 -13.33
CA PRO A 51 -1.48 -2.59 -12.26
C PRO A 51 -0.11 -2.04 -12.72
N GLU A 52 0.35 -2.42 -13.91
CA GLU A 52 1.60 -2.00 -14.53
C GLU A 52 1.64 -0.51 -14.88
N ALA A 53 0.47 0.13 -14.96
CA ALA A 53 0.33 1.57 -15.20
C ALA A 53 0.15 2.38 -13.90
N ILE A 54 -0.15 1.71 -12.77
CA ILE A 54 -0.43 2.37 -11.50
C ILE A 54 0.87 2.87 -10.87
N THR A 55 0.94 4.18 -10.63
CA THR A 55 2.04 4.85 -9.94
C THR A 55 1.66 5.27 -8.52
N LYS A 56 0.37 5.36 -8.22
CA LYS A 56 -0.14 5.72 -6.89
C LYS A 56 -1.31 4.81 -6.53
N LEU A 57 -1.21 4.11 -5.41
CA LEU A 57 -2.26 3.25 -4.86
C LEU A 57 -2.66 3.76 -3.48
N GLU A 58 -3.90 4.19 -3.34
CA GLU A 58 -4.46 4.70 -2.10
C GLU A 58 -5.62 3.82 -1.66
N VAL A 59 -5.41 2.96 -0.68
CA VAL A 59 -6.50 2.22 -0.03
C VAL A 59 -6.82 2.95 1.26
N VAL A 60 -7.97 3.62 1.31
CA VAL A 60 -8.38 4.47 2.43
C VAL A 60 -9.75 4.03 2.95
N HIS A 61 -10.13 4.53 4.13
CA HIS A 61 -11.43 4.43 4.82
C HIS A 61 -12.31 3.19 4.53
N ASN A 62 -12.72 2.46 5.58
CA ASN A 62 -13.73 1.38 5.51
C ASN A 62 -13.40 0.23 4.55
N VAL A 63 -12.17 0.12 4.05
CA VAL A 63 -11.67 -1.10 3.43
C VAL A 63 -11.07 -1.96 4.55
N PRO A 64 -11.58 -3.17 4.81
CA PRO A 64 -11.07 -4.04 5.88
C PRO A 64 -9.78 -4.76 5.42
N LEU A 65 -8.79 -3.97 4.99
CA LEU A 65 -7.47 -4.47 4.61
C LEU A 65 -6.66 -4.71 5.89
N GLU A 66 -6.06 -5.90 6.00
CA GLU A 66 -5.18 -6.29 7.10
C GLU A 66 -3.88 -6.84 6.52
N ALA A 67 -2.87 -7.05 7.36
CA ALA A 67 -1.52 -7.43 6.94
C ALA A 67 -1.48 -8.68 6.04
N PHE A 68 -2.24 -9.72 6.35
CA PHE A 68 -2.34 -10.92 5.49
C PHE A 68 -2.94 -10.59 4.11
N HIS A 69 -3.97 -9.75 4.06
CA HIS A 69 -4.54 -9.31 2.79
C HIS A 69 -3.53 -8.49 1.99
N LEU A 70 -2.75 -7.63 2.64
CA LEU A 70 -1.70 -6.87 1.99
C LEU A 70 -0.59 -7.77 1.44
N GLU A 71 -0.19 -8.81 2.17
CA GLU A 71 0.77 -9.81 1.70
C GLU A 71 0.28 -10.50 0.42
N VAL A 72 -0.99 -10.95 0.42
CA VAL A 72 -1.61 -11.55 -0.77
C VAL A 72 -1.69 -10.56 -1.91
N LEU A 73 -2.00 -9.28 -1.65
CA LEU A 73 -2.06 -8.25 -2.69
C LEU A 73 -0.69 -8.06 -3.36
N LEU A 74 0.35 -7.82 -2.55
CA LEU A 74 1.69 -7.54 -3.04
C LEU A 74 2.39 -8.77 -3.65
N SER A 75 2.03 -9.98 -3.23
CA SER A 75 2.58 -11.22 -3.81
C SER A 75 1.89 -11.68 -5.10
N LYS A 76 0.63 -11.25 -5.32
CA LYS A 76 -0.18 -11.70 -6.47
C LYS A 76 -0.36 -10.65 -7.55
N VAL A 77 0.02 -9.40 -7.29
CA VAL A 77 -0.12 -8.28 -8.22
C VAL A 77 1.20 -7.54 -8.30
N ASP A 78 1.75 -7.44 -9.50
CA ASP A 78 2.97 -6.69 -9.74
C ASP A 78 2.65 -5.20 -9.95
N PHE A 79 3.36 -4.34 -9.24
CA PHE A 79 3.21 -2.89 -9.37
C PHE A 79 4.57 -2.24 -9.72
N PRO A 80 5.10 -2.50 -10.92
CA PRO A 80 6.47 -2.13 -11.29
C PRO A 80 6.75 -0.63 -11.23
N LYS A 81 5.71 0.19 -11.42
CA LYS A 81 5.80 1.66 -11.44
C LYS A 81 5.26 2.33 -10.18
N LEU A 82 4.90 1.57 -9.13
CA LEU A 82 4.31 2.15 -7.93
C LEU A 82 5.32 3.02 -7.19
N LYS A 83 4.99 4.30 -7.07
CA LYS A 83 5.77 5.31 -6.37
C LYS A 83 5.18 5.63 -5.00
N SER A 84 3.86 5.61 -4.90
CA SER A 84 3.13 5.99 -3.69
C SER A 84 2.14 4.90 -3.28
N LEU A 85 2.24 4.46 -2.02
CA LEU A 85 1.34 3.50 -1.41
C LEU A 85 0.75 4.09 -0.12
N THR A 86 -0.57 4.18 -0.05
CA THR A 86 -1.31 4.56 1.17
C THR A 86 -2.14 3.37 1.62
N LEU A 87 -1.95 2.98 2.88
CA LEU A 87 -2.69 1.89 3.51
C LEU A 87 -3.76 2.44 4.46
N PRO A 88 -4.89 1.72 4.65
CA PRO A 88 -5.93 2.17 5.56
C PRO A 88 -5.49 1.98 7.01
N ALA A 89 -6.16 2.70 7.91
CA ALA A 89 -5.94 2.58 9.34
C ALA A 89 -6.07 1.12 9.81
N GLY A 90 -5.11 0.66 10.62
CA GLY A 90 -5.09 -0.70 11.14
C GLY A 90 -4.74 -1.79 10.13
N ALA A 91 -4.34 -1.45 8.89
CA ALA A 91 -3.84 -2.44 7.93
C ALA A 91 -2.59 -3.16 8.45
N LEU A 92 -1.75 -2.42 9.20
CA LEU A 92 -0.61 -2.94 9.91
C LEU A 92 -0.87 -2.79 11.41
N ASP A 93 -1.46 -3.81 12.03
CA ASP A 93 -1.65 -3.86 13.48
C ASP A 93 -0.93 -5.08 14.05
N VAL A 94 0.26 -4.88 14.62
CA VAL A 94 1.06 -5.96 15.21
C VAL A 94 0.30 -6.71 16.29
N ARG A 95 -0.63 -6.07 17.01
CA ARG A 95 -1.39 -6.71 18.09
C ARG A 95 -2.38 -7.76 17.57
N LYS A 96 -2.74 -7.72 16.28
CA LYS A 96 -3.65 -8.66 15.64
C LYS A 96 -2.93 -9.83 14.98
N LEU A 97 -1.61 -9.75 14.87
CA LEU A 97 -0.82 -10.67 14.07
C LEU A 97 -0.47 -11.98 14.83
N GLY A 98 -0.53 -12.02 16.16
CA GLY A 98 -0.38 -13.24 16.96
C GLY A 98 1.06 -13.77 16.99
N SER A 99 1.30 -15.03 17.36
CA SER A 99 2.67 -15.58 17.47
C SER A 99 3.45 -15.64 16.15
N ASP A 100 2.77 -15.53 15.00
CA ASP A 100 3.38 -15.44 13.65
C ASP A 100 3.71 -13.98 13.24
N GLU A 101 3.62 -13.04 14.20
CA GLU A 101 3.89 -11.61 14.09
C GLU A 101 5.22 -11.28 13.40
N GLU A 102 6.25 -12.06 13.69
CA GLU A 102 7.61 -11.74 13.26
C GLU A 102 7.82 -12.02 11.78
N ASP A 103 7.25 -13.12 11.28
CA ASP A 103 7.46 -13.60 9.93
C ASP A 103 6.63 -12.80 8.91
N LEU A 104 5.38 -12.48 9.25
CA LEU A 104 4.49 -11.76 8.31
C LEU A 104 4.96 -10.31 8.08
N LEU A 105 5.36 -9.59 9.14
CA LEU A 105 5.83 -8.23 8.96
C LEU A 105 7.17 -8.16 8.21
N ALA A 106 8.08 -9.11 8.45
CA ALA A 106 9.31 -9.24 7.69
C ALA A 106 9.03 -9.56 6.20
N THR A 107 8.05 -10.44 5.95
CA THR A 107 7.60 -10.78 4.60
C THR A 107 7.02 -9.56 3.88
N LEU A 108 6.17 -8.78 4.56
CA LEU A 108 5.66 -7.52 4.04
C LEU A 108 6.77 -6.51 3.73
N GLY A 109 7.76 -6.37 4.62
CA GLY A 109 8.93 -5.53 4.35
C GLY A 109 9.68 -5.96 3.09
N ASN A 110 9.90 -7.27 2.91
CA ASN A 110 10.54 -7.82 1.70
C ASN A 110 9.71 -7.56 0.43
N LEU A 111 8.39 -7.76 0.50
CA LEU A 111 7.48 -7.47 -0.61
C LEU A 111 7.48 -5.98 -0.98
N LEU A 112 7.48 -5.07 0.01
CA LEU A 112 7.66 -3.65 -0.23
C LEU A 112 9.03 -3.33 -0.84
N GLY A 113 10.10 -4.02 -0.41
CA GLY A 113 11.44 -3.90 -0.97
C GLY A 113 11.56 -4.35 -2.43
N GLN A 114 10.60 -5.15 -2.93
CA GLN A 114 10.51 -5.51 -4.35
C GLN A 114 9.91 -4.37 -5.20
N LEU A 115 9.17 -3.43 -4.60
CA LEU A 115 8.63 -2.26 -5.27
C LEU A 115 9.73 -1.21 -5.50
N LYS A 116 10.55 -1.42 -6.53
CA LYS A 116 11.77 -0.61 -6.79
C LYS A 116 11.50 0.88 -7.02
N SER A 117 10.28 1.23 -7.44
CA SER A 117 9.88 2.62 -7.66
C SER A 117 9.30 3.31 -6.42
N LEU A 118 9.08 2.58 -5.31
CA LEU A 118 8.38 3.09 -4.14
C LEU A 118 9.21 4.16 -3.42
N SER A 119 8.70 5.38 -3.39
CA SER A 119 9.32 6.54 -2.74
C SER A 119 8.40 7.20 -1.72
N GLU A 120 7.12 6.82 -1.66
CA GLU A 120 6.16 7.39 -0.72
C GLU A 120 5.34 6.28 -0.06
N LEU A 121 5.37 6.26 1.27
CA LEU A 121 4.65 5.28 2.06
C LEU A 121 3.83 5.97 3.15
N TYR A 122 2.52 5.76 3.13
CA TYR A 122 1.59 6.35 4.08
C TYR A 122 0.91 5.23 4.86
N VAL A 123 1.27 5.08 6.13
CA VAL A 123 0.80 4.01 7.01
C VAL A 123 0.26 4.58 8.33
N GLY A 124 -0.29 5.79 8.27
CA GLY A 124 -0.92 6.41 9.43
C GLY A 124 -1.95 5.50 10.10
N PHE A 125 -2.08 5.64 11.41
CA PHE A 125 -2.98 4.86 12.27
C PHE A 125 -2.69 3.35 12.24
N SER A 126 -1.43 2.97 11.98
CA SER A 126 -0.93 1.59 12.10
C SER A 126 -0.27 1.37 13.45
N MET A 127 -0.42 0.20 14.06
CA MET A 127 0.23 -0.11 15.34
C MET A 127 1.55 -0.81 15.06
N LEU A 128 2.62 -0.02 14.91
CA LEU A 128 3.95 -0.48 14.47
C LEU A 128 5.05 -0.26 15.53
N THR A 129 4.68 0.08 16.77
CA THR A 129 5.60 0.41 17.86
C THR A 129 6.68 -0.65 18.06
N GLY A 130 7.95 -0.27 17.88
CA GLY A 130 9.12 -1.14 18.03
C GLY A 130 9.42 -2.04 16.83
N HIS A 131 8.57 -2.02 15.80
CA HIS A 131 8.67 -2.92 14.64
C HIS A 131 8.89 -2.19 13.32
N LEU A 132 8.98 -0.86 13.32
CA LEU A 132 9.10 -0.06 12.10
C LEU A 132 10.29 -0.49 11.22
N ARG A 133 11.42 -0.83 11.86
CA ARG A 133 12.62 -1.34 11.17
C ARG A 133 12.33 -2.55 10.29
N ARG A 134 11.46 -3.47 10.72
CA ARG A 134 11.18 -4.71 9.96
C ARG A 134 10.49 -4.42 8.63
N LEU A 135 9.62 -3.42 8.63
CA LEU A 135 8.90 -2.99 7.44
C LEU A 135 9.83 -2.22 6.48
N LEU A 136 10.66 -1.31 7.02
CA LEU A 136 11.40 -0.35 6.21
C LEU A 136 12.80 -0.83 5.79
N TYR A 137 13.47 -1.65 6.60
CA TYR A 137 14.85 -2.08 6.34
C TYR A 137 15.06 -2.73 4.95
N PRO A 138 14.13 -3.55 4.42
CA PRO A 138 14.32 -4.15 3.09
C PRO A 138 14.14 -3.19 1.91
N LEU A 139 13.63 -1.97 2.14
CA LEU A 139 13.42 -0.99 1.06
C LEU A 139 14.78 -0.44 0.60
N THR A 140 15.16 -0.77 -0.64
CA THR A 140 16.40 -0.30 -1.24
C THR A 140 16.30 1.12 -1.80
N THR A 141 15.09 1.58 -2.08
CA THR A 141 14.82 2.92 -2.59
C THR A 141 14.55 3.85 -1.41
N PRO A 142 15.30 4.95 -1.26
CA PRO A 142 15.04 5.90 -0.18
C PRO A 142 13.64 6.50 -0.32
N LEU A 143 12.84 6.41 0.76
CA LEU A 143 11.55 7.09 0.82
C LEU A 143 11.77 8.60 0.88
N GLN A 144 11.02 9.32 0.05
CA GLN A 144 10.91 10.77 0.03
C GLN A 144 9.79 11.25 0.96
N ARG A 145 8.73 10.45 1.11
CA ARG A 145 7.61 10.74 2.01
C ARG A 145 7.26 9.51 2.84
N LEU A 146 7.15 9.69 4.14
CA LEU A 146 6.76 8.65 5.09
C LEU A 146 5.78 9.23 6.11
N GLU A 147 4.52 8.83 6.04
CA GLU A 147 3.50 9.24 7.01
C GLU A 147 3.32 8.17 8.08
N LEU A 148 3.62 8.52 9.33
CA LEU A 148 3.52 7.67 10.52
C LEU A 148 2.58 8.28 11.58
N ALA A 149 1.61 9.09 11.16
CA ALA A 149 0.67 9.72 12.07
C ALA A 149 -0.03 8.66 12.94
N ASN A 150 -0.07 8.86 14.25
CA ASN A 150 -0.71 7.94 15.21
C ASN A 150 -0.20 6.48 15.17
N CYS A 151 1.09 6.28 14.89
CA CYS A 151 1.71 4.94 14.91
C CYS A 151 2.36 4.53 16.25
N CYS A 152 2.20 5.35 17.30
CA CYS A 152 2.75 5.09 18.64
C CYS A 152 4.26 4.77 18.66
N LEU A 153 5.06 5.48 17.84
CA LEU A 153 6.50 5.20 17.70
C LEU A 153 7.27 5.33 19.04
N ASN A 154 8.19 4.41 19.29
CA ASN A 154 9.05 4.43 20.48
C ASN A 154 10.49 4.86 20.17
N ARG A 155 11.36 4.86 21.19
CA ARG A 155 12.77 5.24 21.05
C ARG A 155 13.52 4.38 20.02
N VAL A 156 13.22 3.09 19.92
CA VAL A 156 13.86 2.18 18.96
C VAL A 156 13.49 2.58 17.53
N ASP A 157 12.21 2.88 17.29
CA ASP A 157 11.72 3.32 15.97
C ASP A 157 12.37 4.64 15.56
N MET A 158 12.42 5.62 16.48
CA MET A 158 13.03 6.93 16.23
C MET A 158 14.53 6.82 15.96
N THR A 159 15.23 5.96 16.72
CA THR A 159 16.67 5.71 16.52
C THR A 159 16.93 5.04 15.17
N TYR A 160 16.07 4.11 14.76
CA TYR A 160 16.17 3.52 13.42
C TYR A 160 15.94 4.57 12.33
N LEU A 161 14.87 5.36 12.41
CA LEU A 161 14.55 6.38 11.40
C LEU A 161 15.70 7.36 11.21
N SER A 162 16.28 7.88 12.29
CA SER A 162 17.40 8.84 12.23
C SER A 162 18.67 8.27 11.62
N ASN A 163 18.85 6.94 11.64
CA ASN A 163 20.06 6.25 11.15
C ASN A 163 19.79 5.38 9.92
N SER A 164 18.59 5.46 9.33
CA SER A 164 18.20 4.67 8.16
C SER A 164 18.62 5.34 6.86
N LEU A 165 18.65 4.58 5.75
CA LEU A 165 18.81 5.10 4.39
C LEU A 165 17.81 6.22 4.03
N HIS A 166 16.66 6.23 4.70
CA HIS A 166 15.59 7.18 4.43
C HIS A 166 15.84 8.56 5.06
N SER A 167 16.66 8.66 6.11
CA SER A 167 16.77 9.86 6.96
C SER A 167 17.09 11.14 6.18
N GLU A 168 17.99 11.07 5.20
CA GLU A 168 18.43 12.22 4.41
C GLU A 168 17.44 12.63 3.30
N ASN A 169 16.52 11.75 2.94
CA ASN A 169 15.62 11.92 1.80
C ASN A 169 14.17 12.23 2.20
N LEU A 170 13.80 11.99 3.46
CA LEU A 170 12.47 12.29 3.97
C LEU A 170 12.25 13.81 4.02
N VAL A 171 11.35 14.29 3.17
CA VAL A 171 10.93 15.70 3.14
C VAL A 171 9.71 15.88 4.06
N GLN A 172 9.69 16.96 4.83
CA GLN A 172 8.55 17.37 5.67
C GLN A 172 7.34 17.79 4.83
#